data_AF-A0A6V7ICS6-F1
#
_entry.id   AF-A0A6V7ICS6-F1
#
_cell.length_a   1.000
_cell.length_b   1.000
_cell.length_c   1.000
_cell.angle_alpha   90.00
_cell.angle_beta   90.00
_cell.angle_gamma   90.00
#
_symmetry.space_group_name_H-M   'P 1'
#
loop_
_entity.id
_entity.type
_entity.pdbx_description
1 polymer ?
#
loop_
_entity_poly.entity_id
_entity_poly.type
_entity_poly.pdbx_seq_one_letter_code
_entity_poly.pdbx_strand_id
1 'polypeptide(L)' 'MSAEKYAKAEPELKAELKRIAEAIVAPGKGILAADESTTTIGKRLADINVPNNEDNRRAYRQLLFTAAK' A
#
# COMPACT_ATOMS: atom_id res chain seq x y z
N MET A 1 -4.90 2.22 21.81
CA MET A 1 -5.97 1.55 21.02
C MET A 1 -5.48 0.31 20.27
N SER A 2 -4.48 0.38 19.38
CA SER A 2 -4.01 -0.79 18.59
C SER A 2 -3.29 -1.86 19.43
N ALA A 3 -2.40 -1.45 20.34
CA ALA A 3 -1.64 -2.39 21.19
C ALA A 3 -2.54 -3.19 22.15
N GLU A 4 -3.55 -2.56 22.72
CA GLU A 4 -4.52 -3.23 23.60
C GLU A 4 -5.38 -4.25 22.83
N LYS A 5 -5.76 -3.93 21.59
CA LYS A 5 -6.48 -4.86 20.69
C LYS A 5 -5.61 -6.08 20.35
N TYR A 6 -4.33 -5.87 20.08
CA TYR A 6 -3.38 -6.96 19.85
C TYR A 6 -3.20 -7.83 21.09
N ALA A 7 -3.10 -7.24 22.28
CA ALA A 7 -2.95 -7.99 23.52
C ALA A 7 -4.11 -8.97 23.76
N LYS A 8 -5.34 -8.56 23.42
CA LYS A 8 -6.56 -9.35 23.56
C LYS A 8 -6.86 -10.30 22.38
N ALA A 9 -6.03 -10.31 21.33
CA ALA A 9 -6.25 -11.18 20.17
C ALA A 9 -5.97 -12.65 20.48
N GLU A 10 -6.69 -13.53 19.80
CA GLU A 10 -6.48 -14.98 19.84
C GLU A 10 -5.05 -15.36 19.38
N PRO A 11 -4.48 -16.47 19.89
CA PRO A 11 -3.12 -16.90 19.57
C PRO A 11 -2.86 -17.04 18.06
N GLU A 12 -3.81 -17.58 17.30
CA GLU A 12 -3.70 -17.78 15.86
C GLU A 12 -3.61 -16.44 15.11
N LEU A 13 -4.45 -15.47 15.49
CA LEU A 13 -4.42 -14.13 14.92
C LEU A 13 -3.11 -13.41 15.25
N LYS A 14 -2.57 -13.59 16.47
CA LYS A 14 -1.25 -13.05 16.84
C LYS A 14 -0.14 -13.64 15.97
N ALA A 15 -0.16 -14.95 15.75
CA ALA A 15 0.82 -15.63 14.90
C ALA A 15 0.74 -15.13 13.44
N GLU A 16 -0.47 -14.95 12.91
CA GLU A 16 -0.68 -14.38 11.57
C GLU A 16 -0.17 -12.94 11.45
N LEU A 17 -0.54 -12.06 12.38
CA LEU A 17 -0.08 -10.67 12.41
C LEU A 17 1.44 -10.57 12.49
N LYS A 18 2.07 -11.39 13.35
CA LYS A 18 3.53 -11.47 13.46
C LYS A 18 4.15 -11.88 12.12
N ARG A 19 3.66 -12.96 11.50
CA ARG A 19 4.16 -13.45 10.21
C ARG A 19 4.05 -12.39 9.10
N ILE A 20 2.93 -11.67 9.05
CA ILE A 20 2.72 -10.59 8.08
C ILE A 20 3.71 -9.44 8.33
N ALA A 21 3.86 -9.01 9.59
CA ALA A 21 4.79 -7.95 9.95
C ALA A 21 6.24 -8.31 9.58
N GLU A 22 6.68 -9.52 9.91
CA GLU A 22 8.02 -10.05 9.56
C GLU A 22 8.24 -10.07 8.04
N ALA A 23 7.23 -10.43 7.24
CA ALA A 23 7.33 -10.41 5.78
C ALA A 23 7.48 -9.00 5.20
N ILE A 24 6.83 -8.00 5.81
CA ILE A 24 6.89 -6.58 5.41
C ILE A 24 8.29 -6.00 5.71
N VAL A 25 8.90 -6.35 6.84
CA VAL A 25 10.18 -5.76 7.31
C VAL A 25 11.43 -6.59 7.00
N ALA A 26 11.33 -7.60 6.14
CA ALA A 26 12.47 -8.46 5.80
C ALA A 26 13.66 -7.64 5.21
N PRO A 27 14.92 -8.03 5.48
CA PRO A 27 16.09 -7.30 4.97
C PRO A 27 16.04 -7.10 3.45
N GLY A 28 16.33 -5.87 3.01
CA GLY A 28 16.31 -5.50 1.59
C GLY A 28 14.91 -5.27 1.00
N LYS A 29 13.84 -5.35 1.81
CA LYS A 29 12.47 -4.98 1.39
C LYS A 29 12.04 -3.64 1.98
N GLY A 30 11.04 -3.03 1.35
CA GLY A 30 10.41 -1.79 1.79
C GLY A 30 8.93 -1.74 1.42
N ILE A 31 8.30 -0.60 1.66
CA ILE A 31 6.89 -0.36 1.40
C ILE A 31 6.74 0.66 0.26
N LEU A 32 5.98 0.29 -0.77
CA LEU A 32 5.44 1.25 -1.73
C LEU A 32 4.13 1.81 -1.19
N ALA A 33 4.11 3.10 -0.85
CA ALA A 33 2.89 3.82 -0.47
C ALA A 33 2.19 4.35 -1.74
N ALA A 34 1.24 3.57 -2.28
CA ALA A 34 0.43 3.90 -3.46
C ALA A 34 -1.05 4.19 -3.12
N ASP A 35 -1.29 4.62 -1.89
CA ASP A 35 -2.60 4.88 -1.27
C ASP A 35 -3.10 6.32 -1.46
N GLU A 36 -2.58 7.04 -2.48
CA GLU A 36 -2.98 8.43 -2.69
C GLU A 36 -4.47 8.55 -3.04
N SER A 37 -5.18 9.41 -2.29
CA SER A 37 -6.58 9.75 -2.57
C SER A 37 -6.79 10.28 -4.00
N THR A 38 -8.05 10.28 -4.47
CA THR A 38 -8.41 10.81 -5.79
C THR A 38 -7.95 12.26 -6.00
N THR A 39 -8.00 13.10 -4.97
CA THR A 39 -7.52 14.49 -5.03
C THR A 39 -6.00 14.56 -5.09
N THR A 40 -5.31 13.75 -4.27
CA THR A 40 -3.85 13.74 -4.20
C THR A 40 -3.23 13.25 -5.51
N ILE A 41 -3.71 12.12 -6.05
CA ILE A 41 -3.23 11.63 -7.34
C ILE A 41 -3.61 12.55 -8.50
N GLY A 42 -4.73 13.26 -8.40
CA GLY A 42 -5.15 14.23 -9.41
C GLY A 42 -4.10 15.32 -9.65
N LYS A 43 -3.47 15.83 -8.58
CA LYS A 43 -2.35 16.78 -8.69
C LYS A 43 -1.16 16.18 -9.43
N ARG A 44 -0.76 14.96 -9.06
CA ARG A 44 0.36 14.23 -9.68
C ARG A 44 0.13 13.96 -11.17
N LEU A 45 -1.10 13.65 -11.58
CA LEU A 45 -1.46 13.46 -12.99
C LEU A 45 -1.51 14.78 -13.76
N ALA A 46 -1.99 15.86 -13.13
CA ALA A 46 -2.03 17.18 -13.74
C ALA A 46 -0.62 17.72 -14.07
N ASP A 47 0.37 17.47 -13.20
CA ASP A 47 1.78 17.85 -13.43
C ASP A 47 2.37 17.26 -14.72
N ILE A 48 1.79 16.17 -15.23
CA ILE A 48 2.19 15.49 -16.48
C ILE A 48 1.11 15.58 -17.57
N ASN A 49 0.16 16.50 -17.45
CA ASN A 49 -0.94 16.73 -18.40
C ASN A 49 -1.83 15.49 -18.66
N VAL A 50 -1.99 14.62 -17.67
CA VAL A 50 -2.85 13.43 -17.75
C VAL A 50 -4.19 13.70 -17.04
N PRO A 51 -5.36 13.43 -17.67
CA PRO A 51 -6.65 13.60 -17.03
C PRO A 51 -6.83 12.71 -15.78
N ASN A 52 -7.42 13.26 -14.71
CA ASN A 52 -7.76 12.48 -13.50
C ASN A 52 -9.07 11.71 -13.66
N ASN A 53 -9.05 10.64 -14.44
CA ASN A 53 -10.15 9.67 -14.54
C ASN A 53 -9.74 8.32 -13.92
N GLU A 54 -10.70 7.40 -13.77
CA GLU A 54 -10.44 6.10 -13.16
C GLU A 54 -9.43 5.26 -13.95
N ASP A 55 -9.54 5.23 -15.27
CA ASP A 55 -8.64 4.46 -16.13
C ASP A 55 -7.19 4.89 -16.00
N ASN A 56 -6.92 6.19 -15.96
CA ASN A 56 -5.56 6.72 -15.77
C ASN A 56 -5.04 6.46 -14.36
N ARG A 57 -5.89 6.56 -13.33
CA ARG A 57 -5.52 6.19 -11.96
C ARG A 57 -5.18 4.69 -11.87
N ARG A 58 -5.95 3.83 -12.53
CA ARG A 58 -5.74 2.39 -12.62
C ARG A 58 -4.45 2.08 -13.38
N ALA A 59 -4.24 2.69 -14.55
CA ALA A 59 -3.04 2.52 -15.35
C ALA A 59 -1.77 2.94 -14.59
N TYR A 60 -1.83 4.06 -13.86
CA TYR A 60 -0.72 4.49 -12.99
C TYR A 60 -0.40 3.46 -11.91
N ARG A 61 -1.40 2.91 -11.20
CA ARG A 61 -1.15 1.84 -10.20
C ARG A 61 -0.65 0.57 -10.87
N GLN A 62 -1.24 0.18 -12.00
CA GLN A 62 -0.82 -1.00 -12.75
C GLN A 62 0.66 -0.91 -13.11
N LEU A 63 1.12 0.24 -13.63
CA LEU A 63 2.53 0.47 -13.93
C LEU A 63 3.45 0.19 -12.73
N LEU A 64 3.08 0.66 -11.53
CA LEU A 64 3.85 0.42 -10.32
C LEU A 64 3.84 -1.06 -9.88
N PHE A 65 2.69 -1.74 -9.98
CA PHE A 65 2.53 -3.12 -9.53
C PHE A 65 3.00 -4.18 -10.54
N THR A 66 3.20 -3.81 -11.81
CA THR A 66 3.66 -4.73 -12.87
C THR A 66 5.08 -4.44 -13.34
N ALA A 67 5.86 -3.66 -12.60
CA ALA A 67 7.27 -3.45 -12.89
C ALA A 67 8.03 -4.79 -12.83
N ALA A 68 9.08 -4.94 -13.66
CA ALA A 68 9.95 -6.10 -13.58
C ALA A 68 10.63 -6.18 -12.20
N LYS A 69 10.89 -7.41 -11.74
CA LYS A 69 11.68 -7.66 -10.53
C LYS A 69 13.17 -7.45 -10.79
#